data_AF-A0A2D8N9W5-F1
#
_entry.id   AF-A0A2D8N9W5-F1
#
_cell.length_a   1.000
_cell.length_b   1.000
_cell.length_c   1.000
_cell.angle_alpha   90.00
_cell.angle_beta   90.00
_cell.angle_gamma   90.00
#
_symmetry.space_group_name_H-M   'P 1'
#
loop_
_entity.id
_entity.type
_entity.pdbx_description
1 polymer ?
#
loop_
_entity_poly.entity_id
_entity_poly.type
_entity_poly.pdbx_seq_one_letter_code
_entity_poly.pdbx_strand_id
1 'polypeptide(L)'
;VLLGGITLVRDNTTLDIVRLNTPIELFVTIIHPQIEIKTSDSRAIIGRKIEISKLTEQASNLGALISALYTEDYELISRSIKDIIAEPYRSELIPEFNNLKQIALENGSIGFGISGSGPSMFSLSKGPENANKVKRKLEDYLNKKNLDFKSYVSAVNDEGIKII
;
A
#
# COMPACT_ATOMS: atom_id res chain seq x y z
N VAL A 1 -11.50 -3.16 -10.92
CA VAL A 1 -10.78 -4.39 -10.53
C VAL A 1 -11.59 -5.56 -11.07
N LEU A 2 -11.03 -6.37 -12.00
CA LEU A 2 -11.79 -7.43 -12.68
C LEU A 2 -12.08 -8.62 -11.76
N LEU A 3 -11.05 -9.12 -11.07
CA LEU A 3 -11.13 -10.37 -10.30
C LEU A 3 -11.56 -10.21 -8.84
N GLY A 4 -11.47 -8.99 -8.29
CA GLY A 4 -11.65 -8.76 -6.85
C GLY A 4 -10.50 -9.33 -6.00
N GLY A 5 -10.55 -9.00 -4.71
CA GLY A 5 -9.64 -9.49 -3.68
C GLY A 5 -8.20 -9.00 -3.83
N ILE A 6 -7.28 -9.73 -3.20
CA ILE A 6 -5.84 -9.58 -3.36
C ILE A 6 -5.35 -10.61 -4.38
N THR A 7 -4.57 -10.17 -5.37
CA THR A 7 -4.06 -11.04 -6.44
C THR A 7 -2.53 -10.99 -6.53
N LEU A 8 -1.91 -12.15 -6.71
CA LEU A 8 -0.52 -12.30 -7.10
C LEU A 8 -0.44 -12.56 -8.62
N VAL A 9 0.37 -11.78 -9.32
CA VAL A 9 0.65 -12.02 -10.73
C VAL A 9 1.97 -12.78 -10.85
N ARG A 10 1.92 -14.07 -11.19
CA ARG A 10 3.11 -14.90 -11.36
C ARG A 10 3.78 -14.64 -12.71
N ASP A 11 2.99 -14.47 -13.76
CA ASP A 11 3.46 -14.13 -15.10
C ASP A 11 2.46 -13.24 -15.84
N ASN A 12 2.95 -12.11 -16.36
CA ASN A 12 2.16 -11.20 -17.17
C ASN A 12 1.99 -11.68 -18.62
N THR A 13 2.90 -12.52 -19.13
CA THR A 13 2.88 -12.95 -20.53
C THR A 13 1.74 -13.94 -20.78
N THR A 14 1.61 -14.92 -19.88
CA THR A 14 0.52 -15.91 -19.91
C THR A 14 -0.71 -15.49 -19.11
N LEU A 15 -0.67 -14.32 -18.47
CA LEU A 15 -1.69 -13.84 -17.52
C LEU A 15 -1.99 -14.87 -16.41
N ASP A 16 -0.93 -15.46 -15.85
CA ASP A 16 -1.05 -16.37 -14.71
C ASP A 16 -1.21 -15.56 -13.41
N ILE A 17 -2.46 -15.50 -12.96
CA ILE A 17 -2.92 -14.72 -11.81
C ILE A 17 -3.48 -15.67 -10.75
N VAL A 18 -2.94 -15.56 -9.53
CA VAL A 18 -3.35 -16.33 -8.37
C VAL A 18 -4.12 -15.41 -7.43
N ARG A 19 -5.37 -15.76 -7.11
CA ARG A 19 -6.12 -15.07 -6.04
C ARG A 19 -5.59 -15.53 -4.69
N LEU A 20 -5.33 -14.58 -3.79
CA LEU A 20 -4.85 -14.83 -2.44
C LEU A 20 -6.00 -14.71 -1.44
N ASN A 21 -5.79 -15.23 -0.22
CA ASN A 21 -6.71 -14.99 0.88
C ASN A 21 -6.81 -13.48 1.16
N THR A 22 -8.03 -13.01 1.42
CA THR A 22 -8.32 -11.61 1.73
C THR A 22 -8.90 -11.55 3.14
N PRO A 23 -8.08 -11.24 4.17
CA PRO A 23 -8.55 -11.23 5.55
C PRO A 23 -9.69 -10.21 5.74
N ILE A 24 -10.79 -10.64 6.36
CA ILE A 24 -12.03 -9.82 6.45
C ILE A 24 -11.84 -8.54 7.27
N GLU A 25 -10.96 -8.57 8.27
CA GLU A 25 -10.61 -7.40 9.09
C GLU A 25 -9.51 -6.54 8.45
N LEU A 26 -9.08 -6.80 7.21
CA LEU A 26 -8.09 -5.95 6.54
C LEU A 26 -8.77 -4.75 5.85
N PHE A 27 -8.58 -3.57 6.42
CA PHE A 27 -9.08 -2.32 5.89
C PHE A 27 -7.96 -1.47 5.29
N VAL A 28 -8.30 -0.74 4.23
CA VAL A 28 -7.39 0.15 3.51
C VAL A 28 -7.89 1.58 3.65
N THR A 29 -7.03 2.45 4.14
CA THR A 29 -7.18 3.90 4.07
C THR A 29 -6.36 4.41 2.89
N ILE A 30 -7.00 5.06 1.93
CA ILE A 30 -6.34 5.72 0.80
C ILE A 30 -6.28 7.21 1.05
N ILE A 31 -5.11 7.82 0.85
CA ILE A 31 -4.93 9.27 0.76
C ILE A 31 -4.41 9.59 -0.64
N HIS A 32 -5.08 10.50 -1.33
CA HIS A 32 -4.74 10.93 -2.68
C HIS A 32 -4.50 12.44 -2.69
N PRO A 33 -3.24 12.90 -2.58
CA PRO A 33 -2.89 14.30 -2.74
C PRO A 33 -3.30 14.80 -4.14
N GLN A 34 -3.83 16.02 -4.24
CA GLN A 34 -4.22 16.62 -5.52
C GLN A 34 -3.00 17.22 -6.25
N ILE A 35 -1.99 16.39 -6.48
CA ILE A 35 -0.80 16.69 -7.28
C ILE A 35 -0.70 15.69 -8.41
N GLU A 36 0.01 16.05 -9.47
CA GLU A 36 0.27 15.14 -10.59
C GLU A 36 1.74 14.70 -10.57
N ILE A 37 1.96 13.39 -10.54
CA ILE A 37 3.28 12.77 -10.76
C ILE A 37 3.17 11.90 -12.00
N LYS A 38 4.00 12.17 -13.02
CA LYS A 38 4.01 11.36 -14.23
C LYS A 38 4.50 9.95 -13.90
N THR A 39 3.76 8.94 -14.36
CA THR A 39 4.14 7.53 -14.18
C THR A 39 5.50 7.22 -14.84
N SER A 40 5.86 7.93 -15.91
CA SER A 40 7.19 7.85 -16.53
C SER A 40 8.29 8.19 -15.54
N ASP A 41 8.12 9.26 -14.79
CA ASP A 41 9.14 9.82 -13.91
C ASP A 41 9.27 8.94 -12.66
N SER A 42 8.15 8.49 -12.10
CA SER A 42 8.08 7.52 -11.01
C SER A 42 8.68 6.13 -11.37
N ARG A 43 8.67 5.76 -12.64
CA ARG A 43 9.36 4.53 -13.12
C ARG A 43 10.84 4.78 -13.40
N ALA A 44 11.19 5.93 -13.97
CA ALA A 44 12.56 6.26 -14.35
C ALA A 44 13.49 6.46 -13.15
N ILE A 45 12.94 6.86 -11.99
CA ILE A 45 13.72 7.10 -10.76
C ILE A 45 14.23 5.81 -10.09
N ILE A 46 13.65 4.65 -10.40
CA ILE A 46 14.09 3.38 -9.81
C ILE A 46 15.43 2.99 -10.42
N GLY A 47 16.40 2.68 -9.55
CA GLY A 47 17.73 2.23 -9.97
C GLY A 47 17.67 0.98 -10.87
N ARG A 48 18.49 0.97 -11.93
CA ARG A 48 18.56 -0.16 -12.89
C ARG A 48 19.30 -1.39 -12.35
N LYS A 49 19.94 -1.28 -11.18
CA LYS A 49 20.70 -2.34 -10.54
C LYS A 49 20.26 -2.45 -9.09
N ILE A 50 20.06 -3.68 -8.63
CA ILE A 50 19.67 -4.01 -7.27
C ILE A 50 20.68 -5.03 -6.75
N GLU A 51 21.14 -4.83 -5.51
CA GLU A 51 22.00 -5.81 -4.85
C GLU A 51 21.23 -7.10 -4.57
N ILE A 52 21.90 -8.24 -4.69
CA ILE A 52 21.30 -9.56 -4.42
C ILE A 52 20.76 -9.62 -2.98
N SER A 53 21.44 -8.99 -2.02
CA SER A 53 20.99 -8.85 -0.63
C SER A 53 19.59 -8.22 -0.53
N LYS A 54 19.36 -7.10 -1.22
CA LYS A 54 18.05 -6.44 -1.28
C LYS A 54 17.01 -7.31 -2.00
N LEU A 55 17.39 -7.99 -3.08
CA LEU A 55 16.46 -8.89 -3.75
C LEU A 55 15.99 -10.02 -2.81
N THR A 56 16.91 -10.60 -2.04
CA THR A 56 16.61 -11.64 -1.05
C THR A 56 15.69 -11.13 0.06
N GLU A 57 15.94 -9.92 0.58
CA GLU A 57 15.09 -9.30 1.61
C GLU A 57 13.68 -9.01 1.06
N GLN A 58 13.56 -8.42 -0.14
CA GLN A 58 12.27 -8.16 -0.77
C GLN A 58 11.48 -9.46 -1.01
N ALA A 59 12.15 -10.51 -1.50
CA ALA A 59 11.53 -11.82 -1.72
C ALA A 59 11.06 -12.45 -0.40
N SER A 60 11.84 -12.29 0.68
CA SER A 60 11.48 -12.76 2.02
C SER A 60 10.24 -12.04 2.55
N ASN A 61 10.17 -10.72 2.40
CA ASN A 61 9.00 -9.92 2.76
C ASN A 61 7.75 -10.33 1.96
N LEU A 62 7.90 -10.59 0.65
CA LEU A 62 6.80 -11.07 -0.19
C LEU A 62 6.29 -12.44 0.27
N GLY A 63 7.18 -13.40 0.49
CA GLY A 63 6.81 -14.74 0.97
C GLY A 63 6.12 -14.70 2.34
N ALA A 64 6.64 -13.88 3.25
CA ALA A 64 6.04 -13.66 4.56
C ALA A 64 4.65 -13.00 4.47
N LEU A 65 4.48 -11.99 3.60
CA LEU A 65 3.19 -11.35 3.37
C LEU A 65 2.15 -12.35 2.83
N ILE A 66 2.52 -13.16 1.83
CA ILE A 66 1.63 -14.19 1.29
C ILE A 66 1.21 -15.15 2.40
N SER A 67 2.17 -15.68 3.17
CA SER A 67 1.88 -16.57 4.30
C SER A 67 0.93 -15.91 5.31
N ALA A 68 1.21 -14.67 5.70
CA ALA A 68 0.43 -13.89 6.67
C ALA A 68 -1.01 -13.63 6.23
N LEU A 69 -1.24 -13.44 4.92
CA LEU A 69 -2.59 -13.30 4.37
C LEU A 69 -3.39 -14.60 4.57
N TYR A 70 -2.79 -15.77 4.37
CA TYR A 70 -3.47 -17.06 4.56
C TYR A 70 -3.65 -17.44 6.03
N THR A 71 -2.72 -17.06 6.91
CA THR A 71 -2.83 -17.34 8.35
C THR A 71 -3.55 -16.22 9.12
N GLU A 72 -3.94 -15.15 8.45
CA GLU A 72 -4.49 -13.92 9.04
C GLU A 72 -3.63 -13.35 10.18
N ASP A 73 -2.31 -13.50 10.06
CA ASP A 73 -1.34 -12.99 11.03
C ASP A 73 -1.04 -11.51 10.73
N TYR A 74 -1.83 -10.63 11.33
CA TYR A 74 -1.71 -9.17 11.14
C TYR A 74 -0.35 -8.61 11.61
N GLU A 75 0.30 -9.25 12.58
CA GLU A 75 1.64 -8.84 13.04
C GLU A 75 2.71 -9.22 12.00
N LEU A 76 2.56 -10.38 11.36
CA LEU A 76 3.42 -10.76 10.24
C LEU A 76 3.14 -9.90 9.01
N ILE A 77 1.90 -9.55 8.70
CA ILE A 77 1.57 -8.55 7.66
C ILE A 77 2.34 -7.26 7.96
N SER A 78 2.27 -6.77 9.20
CA SER A 78 2.94 -5.54 9.62
C SER A 78 4.45 -5.54 9.39
N ARG A 79 5.11 -6.65 9.73
CA ARG A 79 6.56 -6.77 9.51
C ARG A 79 6.93 -6.98 8.03
N SER A 80 5.99 -7.42 7.19
CA SER A 80 6.20 -7.79 5.79
C SER A 80 5.87 -6.70 4.79
N ILE A 81 5.06 -5.69 5.15
CA ILE A 81 4.78 -4.52 4.30
C ILE A 81 5.98 -3.58 4.30
N LYS A 82 7.01 -3.99 3.55
CA LYS A 82 8.26 -3.25 3.35
C LYS A 82 8.68 -3.38 1.90
N ASP A 83 8.65 -2.27 1.19
CA ASP A 83 9.23 -2.16 -0.14
C ASP A 83 10.60 -1.49 -0.02
N ILE A 84 11.66 -2.26 -0.28
CA ILE A 84 13.04 -1.76 -0.23
C ILE A 84 13.59 -1.45 -1.63
N ILE A 85 12.77 -1.66 -2.67
CA ILE A 85 13.16 -1.51 -4.07
C ILE A 85 12.60 -0.20 -4.64
N ALA A 86 11.28 0.02 -4.60
CA ALA A 86 10.67 1.16 -5.28
C ALA A 86 10.36 2.32 -4.33
N GLU A 87 9.80 2.06 -3.15
CA GLU A 87 9.45 3.09 -2.16
C GLU A 87 10.60 4.06 -1.81
N PRO A 88 11.86 3.62 -1.58
CA PRO A 88 12.94 4.54 -1.21
C PRO A 88 13.21 5.62 -2.26
N TYR A 89 12.97 5.32 -3.55
CA TYR A 89 13.17 6.27 -4.64
C TYR A 89 11.90 7.06 -4.93
N ARG A 90 10.74 6.41 -4.92
CA ARG A 90 9.47 7.04 -5.29
C ARG A 90 8.91 7.96 -4.21
N SER A 91 9.21 7.68 -2.94
CA SER A 91 8.74 8.51 -1.83
C SER A 91 9.29 9.94 -1.89
N GLU A 92 10.46 10.16 -2.49
CA GLU A 92 11.04 11.49 -2.70
C GLU A 92 10.17 12.39 -3.58
N LEU A 93 9.35 11.81 -4.47
CA LEU A 93 8.45 12.54 -5.36
C LEU A 93 7.11 12.88 -4.69
N ILE A 94 6.81 12.28 -3.54
CA ILE A 94 5.51 12.41 -2.86
C ILE A 94 5.69 13.34 -1.65
N PRO A 95 5.11 14.55 -1.67
CA PRO A 95 5.19 15.48 -0.56
C PRO A 95 4.69 14.84 0.74
N GLU A 96 5.43 15.10 1.82
CA GLU A 96 5.07 14.67 3.19
C GLU A 96 4.99 13.14 3.39
N PHE A 97 5.44 12.31 2.43
CA PHE A 97 5.32 10.84 2.50
C PHE A 97 5.82 10.25 3.83
N ASN A 98 7.05 10.61 4.24
CA ASN A 98 7.65 10.08 5.46
C ASN A 98 6.90 10.53 6.73
N ASN A 99 6.40 11.77 6.76
CA ASN A 99 5.62 12.28 7.88
C ASN A 99 4.27 11.58 7.98
N LEU A 100 3.58 11.38 6.86
CA LEU A 100 2.33 10.64 6.80
C LEU A 100 2.51 9.17 7.18
N LYS A 101 3.59 8.53 6.71
CA LYS A 101 3.95 7.16 7.10
C LYS A 101 4.13 7.04 8.61
N GLN A 102 4.89 7.95 9.21
CA GLN A 102 5.11 7.96 10.66
C GLN A 102 3.79 8.13 11.42
N ILE A 103 2.99 9.14 11.06
CA ILE A 103 1.69 9.42 11.70
C ILE A 103 0.75 8.21 11.60
N ALA A 104 0.70 7.55 10.44
CA ALA A 104 -0.13 6.37 10.27
C ALA A 104 0.28 5.24 11.22
N LEU A 105 1.58 4.90 11.24
CA LEU A 105 2.12 3.81 12.07
C LEU A 105 1.91 4.08 13.57
N GLU A 106 2.15 5.31 14.03
CA GLU A 106 1.93 5.71 15.43
C GLU A 106 0.45 5.65 15.85
N ASN A 107 -0.48 5.63 14.89
CA ASN A 107 -1.92 5.66 15.15
C ASN A 107 -2.64 4.32 14.91
N GLY A 108 -1.90 3.23 14.68
CA GLY A 108 -2.44 1.88 14.56
C GLY A 108 -2.49 1.32 13.14
N SER A 109 -1.82 1.97 12.19
CA SER A 109 -1.57 1.38 10.88
C SER A 109 -0.66 0.17 11.00
N ILE A 110 -1.03 -0.94 10.37
CA ILE A 110 -0.21 -2.15 10.24
C ILE A 110 0.60 -2.16 8.95
N GLY A 111 0.60 -1.08 8.17
CA GLY A 111 1.38 -1.01 6.94
C GLY A 111 1.08 0.28 6.21
N PHE A 112 2.08 0.91 5.63
CA PHE A 112 1.90 2.14 4.88
C PHE A 112 2.85 2.13 3.70
N GLY A 113 2.37 2.59 2.54
CA GLY A 113 3.18 2.62 1.34
C GLY A 113 2.53 3.40 0.21
N ILE A 114 3.16 3.32 -0.95
CA ILE A 114 2.69 3.99 -2.17
C ILE A 114 1.65 3.12 -2.86
N SER A 115 0.50 3.68 -3.20
CA SER A 115 -0.49 3.00 -4.03
C SER A 115 -0.10 3.11 -5.50
N GLY A 116 0.37 2.00 -6.08
CA GLY A 116 0.80 1.93 -7.48
C GLY A 116 2.08 2.73 -7.72
N SER A 117 2.02 3.72 -8.63
CA SER A 117 3.14 4.63 -8.91
C SER A 117 3.12 5.93 -8.09
N GLY A 118 2.12 6.13 -7.22
CA GLY A 118 1.86 7.39 -6.56
C GLY A 118 1.10 8.39 -7.45
N PRO A 119 0.71 9.58 -6.91
CA PRO A 119 1.04 10.08 -5.57
C PRO A 119 0.15 9.52 -4.45
N SER A 120 -0.88 8.73 -4.79
CA SER A 120 -1.72 8.09 -3.77
C SER A 120 -0.90 7.21 -2.84
N MET A 121 -1.22 7.28 -1.56
CA MET A 121 -0.66 6.44 -0.50
C MET A 121 -1.77 5.57 0.07
N PHE A 122 -1.39 4.40 0.59
CA PHE A 122 -2.28 3.54 1.34
C PHE A 122 -1.77 3.33 2.75
N SER A 123 -2.70 3.10 3.68
CA SER A 123 -2.46 2.56 5.00
C SER A 123 -3.34 1.33 5.18
N LEU A 124 -2.79 0.26 5.72
CA LEU A 124 -3.51 -0.94 6.13
C LEU A 124 -3.82 -0.85 7.62
N SER A 125 -4.99 -1.34 8.02
CA SER A 125 -5.42 -1.38 9.42
C SER A 125 -6.23 -2.64 9.67
N LYS A 126 -6.17 -3.14 10.91
CA LYS A 126 -7.08 -4.19 11.37
C LYS A 126 -8.38 -3.56 11.85
N GLY A 127 -9.45 -3.78 11.11
CA GLY A 127 -10.80 -3.31 11.36
C GLY A 127 -11.06 -1.85 10.94
N PRO A 128 -12.34 -1.48 10.77
CA PRO A 128 -12.75 -0.17 10.30
C PRO A 128 -12.46 0.95 11.30
N GLU A 129 -12.45 0.66 12.60
CA GLU A 129 -12.20 1.66 13.64
C GLU A 129 -10.77 2.23 13.53
N ASN A 130 -9.77 1.34 13.45
CA ASN A 130 -8.37 1.73 13.27
C ASN A 130 -8.16 2.45 11.93
N ALA A 131 -8.76 1.95 10.85
CA ALA A 131 -8.67 2.60 9.54
C ALA A 131 -9.21 4.05 9.58
N ASN A 132 -10.36 4.27 10.20
CA ASN A 132 -10.95 5.60 10.36
C ASN A 132 -10.17 6.50 11.33
N LYS A 133 -9.56 5.93 12.38
CA LYS A 133 -8.64 6.66 13.26
C LYS A 133 -7.42 7.15 12.48
N VAL A 134 -6.77 6.28 11.71
CA VAL A 134 -5.62 6.63 10.87
C VAL A 134 -6.02 7.69 9.84
N LYS A 135 -7.14 7.49 9.13
CA LYS A 135 -7.69 8.49 8.18
C LYS A 135 -7.74 9.88 8.82
N ARG A 136 -8.44 10.03 9.95
CA ARG A 136 -8.58 11.33 10.63
C ARG A 136 -7.23 11.97 10.96
N LYS A 137 -6.25 11.19 11.42
CA LYS A 137 -4.93 11.71 11.77
C LYS A 137 -4.13 12.20 10.56
N LEU A 138 -4.26 11.52 9.43
CA LEU A 138 -3.66 11.95 8.17
C LEU A 138 -4.34 13.22 7.63
N GLU A 139 -5.68 13.28 7.70
CA GLU A 139 -6.47 14.46 7.30
C GLU A 139 -6.11 15.68 8.14
N ASP A 140 -6.06 15.55 9.46
CA ASP A 140 -5.67 16.62 10.38
C ASP A 140 -4.29 17.20 10.04
N TYR A 141 -3.34 16.33 9.70
CA TYR A 141 -1.99 16.74 9.34
C TYR A 141 -1.96 17.49 8.00
N LEU A 142 -2.61 16.96 6.97
CA LEU A 142 -2.65 17.57 5.65
C LEU A 142 -3.40 18.91 5.64
N ASN A 143 -4.50 19.01 6.40
CA ASN A 143 -5.23 20.26 6.60
C ASN A 143 -4.33 21.33 7.24
N LYS A 144 -3.54 20.99 8.27
CA LYS A 144 -2.56 21.91 8.88
C LYS A 144 -1.48 22.36 7.91
N LYS A 145 -1.15 21.54 6.92
CA LYS A 145 -0.20 21.85 5.85
C LYS A 145 -0.82 22.61 4.68
N ASN A 146 -2.14 22.86 4.70
CA ASN A 146 -2.90 23.45 3.60
C ASN A 146 -2.69 22.70 2.26
N LEU A 147 -2.60 21.37 2.32
CA LEU A 147 -2.50 20.53 1.13
C LEU A 147 -3.89 20.01 0.75
N ASP A 148 -4.24 20.07 -0.54
CA ASP A 148 -5.48 19.52 -1.05
C ASP A 148 -5.37 18.00 -1.27
N PHE A 149 -6.39 17.24 -0.86
CA PHE A 149 -6.38 15.78 -0.91
C PHE A 149 -7.80 15.20 -0.93
N LYS A 150 -7.88 13.94 -1.36
CA LYS A 150 -9.05 13.07 -1.14
C LYS A 150 -8.67 11.88 -0.29
N SER A 151 -9.60 11.38 0.50
CA SER A 151 -9.39 10.26 1.41
C SER A 151 -10.55 9.26 1.35
N TYR A 152 -10.23 7.98 1.47
CA TYR A 152 -11.22 6.89 1.42
C TYR A 152 -10.85 5.80 2.41
N VAL A 153 -11.85 5.12 2.96
CA VAL A 153 -11.67 3.91 3.78
C VAL A 153 -12.58 2.83 3.21
N SER A 154 -12.05 1.65 2.97
CA SER A 154 -12.85 0.48 2.61
C SER A 154 -12.20 -0.81 3.10
N ALA A 155 -13.00 -1.86 3.23
CA ALA A 155 -12.47 -3.21 3.17
C ALA A 155 -11.94 -3.50 1.76
N VAL A 156 -11.19 -4.58 1.60
CA VAL A 156 -10.82 -5.07 0.26
C VAL A 156 -12.08 -5.55 -0.46
N ASN A 157 -12.31 -5.07 -1.68
CA ASN A 157 -13.44 -5.53 -2.50
C ASN A 157 -13.14 -6.93 -3.06
N ASP A 158 -13.75 -7.95 -2.47
CA ASP A 158 -13.56 -9.34 -2.86
C ASP A 158 -14.42 -9.78 -4.08
N GLU A 159 -15.49 -9.05 -4.42
CA GLU A 159 -16.36 -9.36 -5.56
C GLU A 159 -15.71 -9.00 -6.91
N GLY A 160 -14.97 -7.89 -6.96
CA GLY A 160 -14.42 -7.38 -8.22
C GLY A 160 -15.43 -6.54 -9.01
N ILE A 161 -15.59 -6.82 -10.30
CA ILE A 161 -16.50 -6.09 -11.18
C ILE A 161 -17.94 -6.59 -11.02
N LYS A 162 -18.90 -5.65 -10.99
CA LYS A 162 -20.33 -5.93 -10.85
C LYS A 162 -21.14 -5.06 -11.81
N ILE A 163 -22.12 -5.64 -12.48
CA ILE A 163 -23.09 -4.90 -13.31
C ILE A 163 -24.16 -4.36 -12.36
N ILE A 164 -24.39 -3.04 -12.39
CA ILE A 164 -25.37 -2.32 -11.57
C ILE A 164 -26.70 -2.12 -12.30
#